data_AF-A0A8H4VZ16-F1
#
_entry.id   AF-A0A8H4VZ16-F1
#
_cell.length_a   1.000
_cell.length_b   1.000
_cell.length_c   1.000
_cell.angle_alpha   90.00
_cell.angle_beta   90.00
_cell.angle_gamma   90.00
#
_symmetry.space_group_name_H-M   'P 1'
#
loop_
_entity.id
_entity.type
_entity.pdbx_description
1 polymer ?
#
loop_
_entity_poly.entity_id
_entity_poly.type
_entity_poly.pdbx_seq_one_letter_code
_entity_poly.pdbx_strand_id
1 'polypeptide(L)'
;MGWGSGNYTLWTFQATFINTKFTNLSNNYDYTAIRQAASGAKVALVLVMANSREDYIIVDRNEGDRNNLIFWQNGDALIAEVASVNPNTIIVINPAGLPGQEPGNAITDMLYGKINPSGKSVFTWRKNRTDWGVDVFFGLSYMTFEYSNLKIEKKDVGPYTPTMGKTLSALTLSSENYTAEDLSFLADFTVLPGYIYPWENAYTV
;
A
#
# COMPACT_ATOMS: atom_id res chain seq x y z
N MET A 1 -10.62 5.36 0.12
CA MET A 1 -9.85 6.57 -0.17
C MET A 1 -9.66 6.64 -1.68
N GLY A 2 -10.48 7.45 -2.34
CA GLY A 2 -10.33 7.75 -3.76
C GLY A 2 -9.22 8.79 -3.91
N TRP A 3 -8.45 8.68 -4.99
CA TRP A 3 -7.46 9.67 -5.34
C TRP A 3 -8.09 11.07 -5.35
N GLY A 4 -7.63 11.89 -4.40
CA GLY A 4 -8.07 13.27 -4.26
C GLY A 4 -7.72 14.05 -5.52
N SER A 5 -8.60 15.00 -5.82
CA SER A 5 -8.54 16.05 -6.83
C SER A 5 -7.18 16.75 -7.03
N GLY A 6 -6.16 16.57 -6.18
CA GLY A 6 -4.89 17.27 -6.29
C GLY A 6 -4.03 16.97 -7.52
N ASN A 7 -4.32 15.92 -8.30
CA ASN A 7 -3.47 15.53 -9.42
C ASN A 7 -3.80 16.19 -10.77
N TYR A 8 -5.05 16.61 -11.03
CA TYR A 8 -5.39 17.16 -12.35
C TYR A 8 -4.67 18.47 -12.69
N THR A 9 -4.36 19.30 -11.69
CA THR A 9 -3.66 20.58 -11.85
C THR A 9 -2.17 20.40 -12.16
N LEU A 10 -1.54 19.36 -11.62
CA LEU A 10 -0.12 19.07 -11.87
C LEU A 10 0.10 18.55 -13.30
N TRP A 11 -0.77 17.67 -13.80
CA TRP A 11 -0.65 17.14 -15.17
C TRP A 11 -0.88 18.23 -16.23
N THR A 12 -1.81 19.17 -15.99
CA THR A 12 -1.99 20.31 -16.90
C THR A 12 -0.82 21.30 -16.82
N PHE A 13 -0.24 21.52 -15.64
CA PHE A 13 0.95 22.37 -15.47
C PHE A 13 2.19 21.77 -16.16
N GLN A 14 2.46 20.48 -15.95
CA GLN A 14 3.58 19.78 -16.58
C GLN A 14 3.39 19.66 -18.10
N ALA A 15 2.17 19.38 -18.57
CA ALA A 15 1.86 19.30 -20.00
C ALA A 15 2.06 20.64 -20.73
N THR A 16 1.79 21.75 -20.04
CA THR A 16 2.07 23.11 -20.54
C THR A 16 3.58 23.37 -20.62
N PHE A 17 4.36 22.88 -19.64
CA PHE A 17 5.82 23.05 -19.60
C PHE A 17 6.55 22.31 -20.72
N ILE A 18 6.01 21.20 -21.23
CA ILE A 18 6.64 20.36 -22.28
C ILE A 18 5.93 20.45 -23.64
N ASN A 19 5.00 21.39 -23.82
CA ASN A 19 4.21 21.59 -25.04
C ASN A 19 3.46 20.33 -25.53
N THR A 20 2.86 19.59 -24.59
CA THR A 20 2.00 18.44 -24.88
C THR A 20 0.54 18.76 -24.60
N LYS A 21 -0.36 18.32 -25.48
CA LYS A 21 -1.81 18.39 -25.24
C LYS A 21 -2.22 17.27 -24.30
N PHE A 22 -2.76 17.62 -23.13
CA PHE A 22 -3.33 16.67 -22.18
C PHE A 22 -4.85 16.60 -22.37
N THR A 23 -5.42 15.41 -22.30
CA THR A 23 -6.87 15.18 -22.31
C THR A 23 -7.19 14.20 -21.20
N ASN A 24 -7.92 14.67 -20.19
CA ASN A 24 -8.37 13.83 -19.08
C ASN A 24 -9.78 13.33 -19.38
N LEU A 25 -9.98 12.03 -19.27
CA LEU A 25 -11.30 11.42 -19.31
C LEU A 25 -11.66 10.98 -17.89
N SER A 26 -12.77 11.51 -17.37
CA SER A 26 -13.24 11.21 -16.01
C SER A 26 -14.14 9.98 -15.94
N ASN A 27 -14.46 9.35 -17.08
CA ASN A 27 -15.35 8.19 -17.16
C ASN A 27 -14.68 7.02 -17.90
N ASN A 28 -14.36 5.95 -17.16
CA ASN A 28 -13.70 4.76 -17.67
C ASN A 28 -14.60 3.85 -18.53
N TYR A 29 -15.88 4.20 -18.70
CA TYR A 29 -16.86 3.44 -19.49
C TYR A 29 -17.24 4.15 -20.81
N ASP A 30 -16.77 5.37 -21.04
CA ASP A 30 -17.02 6.08 -22.30
C ASP A 30 -15.98 5.67 -23.35
N TYR A 31 -16.17 4.47 -23.92
CA TYR A 31 -15.26 3.91 -24.91
C TYR A 31 -15.14 4.76 -26.18
N THR A 32 -16.16 5.56 -26.50
CA THR A 32 -16.11 6.48 -27.64
C THR A 32 -15.12 7.62 -27.36
N ALA A 33 -15.25 8.29 -26.21
CA ALA A 33 -14.32 9.33 -25.80
C ALA A 33 -12.90 8.79 -25.59
N ILE A 34 -12.76 7.59 -25.02
CA ILE A 34 -11.47 6.89 -24.85
C ILE A 34 -10.79 6.69 -26.19
N ARG A 35 -11.49 6.09 -27.16
CA ARG A 35 -10.92 5.88 -28.50
C ARG A 35 -10.56 7.19 -29.18
N GLN A 36 -11.41 8.22 -29.04
CA GLN A 36 -11.15 9.52 -29.64
C GLN A 36 -9.92 10.21 -29.04
N ALA A 37 -9.71 10.12 -27.73
CA ALA A 37 -8.55 10.71 -27.06
C ALA A 37 -7.26 9.95 -27.34
N ALA A 38 -7.33 8.62 -27.41
CA ALA A 38 -6.16 7.78 -27.65
C ALA A 38 -5.77 7.72 -29.14
N SER A 39 -6.73 7.80 -30.05
CA SER A 39 -6.48 7.77 -31.50
C SER A 39 -5.73 9.02 -31.95
N GLY A 40 -4.54 8.83 -32.52
CA GLY A 40 -3.66 9.91 -32.97
C GLY A 40 -2.77 10.53 -31.88
N ALA A 41 -2.92 10.13 -30.62
CA ALA A 41 -1.96 10.51 -29.57
C ALA A 41 -0.61 9.83 -29.82
N LYS A 42 0.50 10.57 -29.63
CA LYS A 42 1.86 10.00 -29.78
C LYS A 42 2.17 8.95 -28.71
N VAL A 43 1.63 9.15 -27.52
CA VAL A 43 1.72 8.26 -26.35
C VAL A 43 0.37 8.31 -25.66
N ALA A 44 -0.18 7.16 -25.27
CA ALA A 44 -1.34 7.08 -24.40
C ALA A 44 -0.91 6.59 -23.01
N LEU A 45 -1.15 7.39 -21.97
CA LEU A 45 -0.85 7.00 -20.59
C LEU A 45 -2.14 6.55 -19.89
N VAL A 46 -2.21 5.27 -19.51
CA VAL A 46 -3.38 4.69 -18.84
C VAL A 46 -3.05 4.42 -17.38
N LEU A 47 -3.79 5.05 -16.47
CA LEU A 47 -3.62 4.87 -15.03
C LEU A 47 -4.72 3.95 -14.51
N VAL A 48 -4.33 2.83 -13.91
CA VAL A 48 -5.26 1.83 -13.34
C VAL A 48 -4.94 1.54 -11.88
N MET A 49 -5.91 1.07 -11.11
CA MET A 49 -5.67 0.69 -9.71
C MET A 49 -6.55 -0.48 -9.24
N ALA A 50 -6.19 -1.03 -8.09
CA ALA A 50 -7.03 -1.85 -7.25
C ALA A 50 -6.85 -1.42 -5.79
N ASN A 51 -7.85 -1.59 -4.94
CA ASN A 51 -7.83 -1.13 -3.55
C ASN A 51 -8.23 -2.24 -2.56
N SER A 52 -7.78 -2.14 -1.32
CA SER A 52 -8.14 -3.00 -0.18
C SER A 52 -8.04 -2.17 1.11
N ARG A 53 -8.56 -2.67 2.23
CA ARG A 53 -8.48 -1.95 3.53
C ARG A 53 -8.80 -2.86 4.72
N GLU A 54 -9.04 -2.26 5.88
CA GLU A 54 -9.59 -2.93 7.07
C GLU A 54 -11.07 -3.30 6.86
N ASP A 55 -11.51 -4.34 7.55
CA ASP A 55 -12.79 -5.03 7.37
C ASP A 55 -14.02 -4.23 7.83
N TYR A 56 -13.89 -3.32 8.79
CA TYR A 56 -15.00 -2.53 9.34
C TYR A 56 -15.62 -1.52 8.37
N ILE A 57 -15.15 -1.45 7.13
CA ILE A 57 -15.78 -0.64 6.09
C ILE A 57 -15.86 -1.45 4.79
N ILE A 58 -17.00 -1.43 4.10
CA ILE A 58 -17.24 -2.14 2.81
C ILE A 58 -17.22 -1.18 1.60
N VAL A 59 -16.36 -1.39 0.60
CA VAL A 59 -16.38 -0.62 -0.69
C VAL A 59 -16.62 -1.60 -1.81
N ASP A 60 -17.63 -1.34 -2.64
CA ASP A 60 -17.90 -2.16 -3.83
C ASP A 60 -17.94 -3.66 -3.49
N ARG A 61 -18.58 -3.99 -2.36
CA ARG A 61 -18.70 -5.34 -1.78
C ARG A 61 -17.40 -5.99 -1.30
N ASN A 62 -16.29 -5.26 -1.23
CA ASN A 62 -15.04 -5.74 -0.63
C ASN A 62 -15.02 -5.37 0.86
N GLU A 63 -14.97 -6.38 1.73
CA GLU A 63 -15.00 -6.26 3.21
C GLU A 63 -13.57 -6.28 3.75
N GLY A 64 -12.82 -5.22 3.47
CA GLY A 64 -11.38 -5.17 3.73
C GLY A 64 -10.57 -5.95 2.71
N ASP A 65 -10.72 -7.27 2.72
CA ASP A 65 -10.16 -8.19 1.73
C ASP A 65 -10.76 -7.96 0.35
N ARG A 66 -9.93 -8.13 -0.70
CA ARG A 66 -10.40 -8.02 -2.08
C ARG A 66 -11.11 -9.30 -2.50
N ASN A 67 -12.27 -9.14 -3.13
CA ASN A 67 -13.02 -10.24 -3.74
C ASN A 67 -12.30 -10.88 -4.94
N ASN A 68 -11.36 -10.16 -5.57
CA ASN A 68 -10.62 -10.60 -6.74
C ASN A 68 -9.28 -9.86 -6.90
N LEU A 69 -8.48 -10.27 -7.89
CA LEU A 69 -7.18 -9.68 -8.21
C LEU A 69 -7.17 -8.86 -9.51
N ILE A 70 -8.35 -8.41 -9.97
CA ILE A 70 -8.48 -7.59 -11.18
C ILE A 70 -8.43 -6.09 -10.86
N PHE A 71 -8.29 -5.25 -11.88
CA PHE A 71 -8.35 -3.80 -11.68
C PHE A 71 -9.77 -3.36 -11.34
N TRP A 72 -9.87 -2.39 -10.45
CA TRP A 72 -11.14 -1.73 -10.12
C TRP A 72 -11.52 -0.75 -11.23
N GLN A 73 -12.78 -0.29 -11.23
CA GLN A 73 -13.25 0.79 -12.09
C GLN A 73 -13.01 0.53 -13.59
N ASN A 74 -13.26 -0.70 -14.05
CA ASN A 74 -13.14 -1.09 -15.46
C ASN A 74 -11.71 -1.04 -16.03
N GLY A 75 -10.68 -1.12 -15.18
CA GLY A 75 -9.28 -0.93 -15.60
C GLY A 75 -8.81 -1.89 -16.70
N ASP A 76 -9.20 -3.17 -16.64
CA ASP A 76 -8.80 -4.15 -17.67
C ASP A 76 -9.39 -3.81 -19.05
N ALA A 77 -10.67 -3.47 -19.11
CA ALA A 77 -11.32 -3.09 -20.36
C ALA A 77 -10.80 -1.74 -20.88
N LEU A 78 -10.53 -0.78 -19.98
CA LEU A 78 -9.90 0.50 -20.34
C LEU A 78 -8.53 0.29 -21.00
N ILE A 79 -7.68 -0.57 -20.43
CA ILE A 79 -6.39 -0.91 -21.03
C ILE A 79 -6.57 -1.52 -22.41
N ALA A 80 -7.47 -2.51 -22.54
CA ALA A 80 -7.72 -3.19 -23.81
C ALA A 80 -8.21 -2.22 -24.88
N GLU A 81 -9.13 -1.31 -24.52
CA GLU A 81 -9.69 -0.32 -25.43
C GLU A 81 -8.62 0.65 -25.93
N VAL A 82 -7.81 1.22 -25.03
CA VAL A 82 -6.75 2.17 -25.42
C VAL A 82 -5.69 1.48 -26.27
N ALA A 83 -5.25 0.28 -25.87
CA ALA A 83 -4.25 -0.49 -26.62
C ALA A 83 -4.76 -0.91 -28.01
N SER A 84 -6.08 -1.04 -28.20
CA SER A 84 -6.66 -1.36 -29.51
C SER A 84 -6.52 -0.24 -30.54
N VAL A 85 -6.39 1.01 -30.10
CA VAL A 85 -6.33 2.19 -30.97
C VAL A 85 -5.01 2.96 -30.90
N ASN A 86 -4.16 2.70 -29.88
CA ASN A 86 -2.87 3.37 -29.72
C ASN A 86 -1.73 2.35 -29.53
N PRO A 87 -0.80 2.23 -30.51
CA PRO A 87 0.30 1.27 -30.43
C PRO A 87 1.40 1.66 -29.43
N ASN A 88 1.39 2.90 -28.90
CA ASN A 88 2.33 3.41 -27.92
C ASN A 88 1.62 3.71 -26.59
N THR A 89 1.06 2.66 -26.01
CA THR A 89 0.31 2.71 -24.76
C THR A 89 1.22 2.35 -23.58
N ILE A 90 1.32 3.26 -22.60
CA ILE A 90 2.02 3.05 -21.33
C ILE A 90 0.99 2.86 -20.23
N ILE A 91 1.08 1.74 -19.51
CA ILE A 91 0.20 1.43 -18.39
C ILE A 91 0.94 1.72 -17.08
N VAL A 92 0.34 2.55 -16.23
CA VAL A 92 0.81 2.82 -14.88
C VAL A 92 -0.19 2.22 -13.90
N ILE A 93 0.20 1.16 -13.23
CA ILE A 93 -0.57 0.54 -12.16
C ILE A 93 -0.26 1.30 -10.88
N ASN A 94 -1.32 1.84 -10.24
CA ASN A 94 -1.36 2.58 -8.97
C ASN A 94 0.02 3.05 -8.53
N PRO A 95 0.43 4.29 -8.87
CA PRO A 95 1.83 4.64 -9.11
C PRO A 95 2.74 4.12 -7.99
N ALA A 96 3.44 3.01 -8.27
CA ALA A 96 4.38 2.37 -7.37
C ALA A 96 3.82 1.93 -5.99
N GLY A 97 2.55 1.51 -5.92
CA GLY A 97 1.92 1.03 -4.69
C GLY A 97 0.96 2.06 -4.10
N LEU A 98 1.38 2.78 -3.05
CA LEU A 98 0.61 3.83 -2.39
C LEU A 98 1.55 4.99 -2.01
N PRO A 99 1.92 5.86 -2.96
CA PRO A 99 3.07 6.77 -2.84
C PRO A 99 2.76 8.06 -2.04
N GLY A 100 1.63 8.12 -1.33
CA GLY A 100 1.28 9.27 -0.50
C GLY A 100 0.81 10.50 -1.28
N GLN A 101 1.26 11.69 -0.87
CA GLN A 101 0.71 12.98 -1.31
C GLN A 101 1.28 13.48 -2.65
N GLU A 102 2.41 12.93 -3.11
CA GLU A 102 3.15 13.41 -4.28
C GLU A 102 3.22 12.41 -5.47
N PRO A 103 2.17 11.62 -5.76
CA PRO A 103 2.27 10.56 -6.75
C PRO A 103 2.50 11.08 -8.17
N GLY A 104 1.86 12.19 -8.55
CA GLY A 104 1.96 12.80 -9.88
C GLY A 104 3.38 13.27 -10.19
N ASN A 105 4.03 13.92 -9.21
CA ASN A 105 5.42 14.35 -9.32
C ASN A 105 6.36 13.13 -9.41
N ALA A 106 6.16 12.12 -8.57
CA ALA A 106 6.98 10.91 -8.58
C ALA A 106 6.93 10.16 -9.92
N ILE A 107 5.74 9.93 -10.48
CA ILE A 107 5.63 9.24 -11.76
C ILE A 107 6.17 10.10 -12.92
N THR A 108 6.01 11.41 -12.85
CA THR A 108 6.55 12.32 -13.87
C THR A 108 8.08 12.31 -13.86
N ASP A 109 8.71 12.37 -12.70
CA ASP A 109 10.16 12.30 -12.57
C ASP A 109 10.72 10.98 -13.16
N MET A 110 9.99 9.88 -13.04
CA MET A 110 10.34 8.59 -13.66
C MET A 110 10.12 8.59 -15.18
N LEU A 111 8.95 9.04 -15.66
CA LEU A 111 8.60 9.03 -17.09
C LEU A 111 9.51 9.95 -17.92
N TYR A 112 9.95 11.07 -17.35
CA TYR A 112 10.87 12.01 -18.00
C TYR A 112 12.35 11.74 -17.67
N GLY A 113 12.66 10.65 -16.95
CA GLY A 113 14.03 10.21 -16.71
C GLY A 113 14.84 11.09 -15.75
N LYS A 114 14.20 11.97 -14.98
CA LYS A 114 14.85 12.70 -13.87
C LYS A 114 15.29 11.73 -12.77
N ILE A 115 14.57 10.63 -12.61
CA ILE A 115 14.95 9.50 -11.76
C ILE A 115 14.96 8.22 -12.62
N ASN A 116 16.04 7.45 -12.52
CA ASN A 116 16.10 6.12 -13.11
C ASN A 116 15.44 5.09 -12.15
N PRO A 117 14.39 4.37 -12.57
CA PRO A 117 13.72 3.40 -11.70
C PRO A 117 14.66 2.29 -11.24
N SER A 118 14.80 2.15 -9.92
CA SER A 118 15.59 1.08 -9.28
C SER A 118 14.76 0.13 -8.41
N GLY A 119 13.48 0.44 -8.22
CA GLY A 119 12.56 -0.38 -7.43
C GLY A 119 12.42 -1.80 -7.98
N LYS A 120 12.31 -2.76 -7.07
CA LYS A 120 12.03 -4.17 -7.38
C LYS A 120 10.64 -4.50 -6.87
N SER A 121 9.93 -5.37 -7.57
CA SER A 121 8.64 -5.81 -7.07
C SER A 121 8.85 -6.58 -5.79
N VAL A 122 8.17 -6.17 -4.72
CA VAL A 122 8.27 -6.85 -3.44
C VAL A 122 7.47 -8.16 -3.46
N PHE A 123 6.47 -8.30 -4.33
CA PHE A 123 5.65 -9.51 -4.54
C PHE A 123 5.85 -10.15 -5.93
N THR A 124 5.39 -11.39 -6.10
CA THR A 124 5.30 -12.04 -7.42
C THR A 124 4.08 -11.53 -8.18
N TRP A 125 4.13 -11.55 -9.52
CA TRP A 125 2.96 -11.36 -10.38
C TRP A 125 2.71 -12.67 -11.10
N ARG A 126 1.68 -13.41 -10.69
CA ARG A 126 1.32 -14.69 -11.32
C ARG A 126 0.21 -14.50 -12.36
N LYS A 127 0.09 -15.46 -13.28
CA LYS A 127 -0.85 -15.38 -14.40
C LYS A 127 -2.29 -15.54 -13.94
N ASN A 128 -2.54 -16.46 -13.00
CA ASN A 128 -3.86 -16.74 -12.47
C ASN A 128 -3.89 -16.63 -10.95
N ARG A 129 -5.07 -16.35 -10.38
CA ARG A 129 -5.28 -16.37 -8.91
C ARG A 129 -4.88 -17.70 -8.29
N THR A 130 -5.14 -18.81 -8.98
CA THR A 130 -4.85 -20.17 -8.52
C THR A 130 -3.37 -20.51 -8.51
N ASP A 131 -2.54 -19.74 -9.22
CA ASP A 131 -1.11 -19.99 -9.20
C ASP A 131 -0.54 -19.68 -7.79
N TRP A 132 -1.22 -18.86 -7.00
CA TRP A 132 -0.91 -18.67 -5.59
C TRP A 132 -1.45 -19.86 -4.77
N GLY A 133 -0.59 -20.81 -4.41
CA GLY A 133 -0.95 -22.04 -3.67
C GLY A 133 -1.38 -21.79 -2.21
N VAL A 134 -1.02 -20.61 -1.71
CA VAL A 134 -1.52 -19.84 -0.56
C VAL A 134 -1.12 -18.39 -0.88
N ASP A 135 -1.80 -17.38 -0.35
CA ASP A 135 -1.35 -15.99 -0.55
C ASP A 135 0.06 -15.79 0.05
N VAL A 136 0.93 -15.06 -0.69
CA VAL A 136 2.33 -14.59 -0.39
C VAL A 136 3.48 -15.54 -0.83
N PHE A 137 4.66 -15.16 -1.38
CA PHE A 137 5.35 -14.04 -2.08
C PHE A 137 6.68 -14.67 -2.62
N PHE A 138 7.23 -14.24 -3.76
CA PHE A 138 8.67 -14.27 -4.07
C PHE A 138 9.05 -13.15 -5.07
N GLY A 139 10.01 -12.30 -4.70
CA GLY A 139 10.48 -11.15 -5.47
C GLY A 139 11.52 -11.50 -6.54
N LEU A 140 11.49 -10.80 -7.68
CA LEU A 140 12.46 -10.89 -8.78
C LEU A 140 12.94 -9.50 -9.24
N SER A 141 14.08 -9.45 -9.95
CA SER A 141 14.80 -8.22 -10.33
C SER A 141 15.01 -8.07 -11.85
N TYR A 142 14.93 -6.83 -12.37
CA TYR A 142 15.11 -6.46 -13.79
C TYR A 142 16.56 -6.50 -14.34
N MET A 143 17.45 -7.31 -13.75
CA MET A 143 18.81 -7.55 -14.26
C MET A 143 19.12 -9.05 -14.18
N THR A 144 19.94 -9.55 -15.11
CA THR A 144 20.55 -10.88 -14.98
C THR A 144 21.77 -10.74 -14.06
N PHE A 145 21.77 -11.44 -12.93
CA PHE A 145 22.92 -11.48 -12.02
C PHE A 145 23.68 -12.78 -12.25
N GLU A 146 24.96 -12.67 -12.60
CA GLU A 146 25.89 -13.80 -12.51
C GLU A 146 26.75 -13.64 -11.26
N TYR A 147 26.79 -14.68 -10.43
CA TYR A 147 27.62 -14.74 -9.24
C TYR A 147 28.85 -15.59 -9.53
N SER A 148 30.03 -15.03 -9.29
CA SER A 148 31.31 -15.73 -9.33
C SER A 148 32.18 -15.31 -8.14
N ASN A 149 33.23 -16.09 -7.83
CA ASN A 149 34.13 -15.83 -6.70
C ASN A 149 33.43 -15.74 -5.33
N LEU A 150 32.50 -16.66 -5.05
CA LEU A 150 31.97 -16.84 -3.70
C LEU A 150 33.13 -17.14 -2.74
N LYS A 151 33.47 -16.17 -1.90
CA LYS A 151 34.42 -16.35 -0.80
C LYS A 151 33.64 -16.62 0.46
N ILE A 152 33.72 -17.85 0.95
CA ILE A 152 33.17 -18.23 2.24
C ILE A 152 34.32 -18.18 3.23
N GLU A 153 34.28 -17.23 4.15
CA GLU A 153 35.15 -17.25 5.32
C GLU A 153 34.39 -17.95 6.45
N LYS A 154 34.79 -19.18 6.78
CA LYS A 154 34.26 -19.85 7.97
C LYS A 154 34.73 -19.06 9.19
N LYS A 155 33.79 -18.49 9.93
CA LYS A 155 34.09 -17.98 11.28
C LYS A 155 34.15 -19.17 12.24
N ASP A 156 35.21 -19.23 13.03
CA ASP A 156 35.33 -20.20 14.11
C ASP A 156 34.42 -19.75 15.26
N VAL A 157 33.17 -20.17 15.19
CA VAL A 157 32.15 -19.89 16.22
C VAL A 157 31.95 -21.15 17.05
N GLY A 158 31.76 -20.95 18.36
CA GLY A 158 31.48 -22.06 19.27
C GLY A 158 30.20 -22.82 18.89
N PRO A 159 30.03 -24.05 19.41
CA PRO A 159 28.81 -24.82 19.16
C PRO A 159 27.58 -24.06 19.68
N TYR A 160 26.47 -24.12 18.93
CA TYR A 160 25.18 -23.62 19.42
C TYR A 160 24.84 -24.31 20.74
N THR A 161 24.72 -23.53 21.80
CA THR A 161 24.27 -24.01 23.11
C THR A 161 22.85 -23.48 23.31
N PRO A 162 21.82 -24.35 23.29
CA PRO A 162 20.46 -23.94 23.60
C PRO A 162 20.43 -23.24 24.96
N THR A 163 19.72 -22.11 25.05
CA THR A 163 19.49 -21.47 26.34
C THR A 163 18.70 -22.43 27.23
N MET A 164 19.31 -22.86 28.34
CA MET A 164 18.71 -23.73 29.33
C MET A 164 18.49 -22.97 30.65
N GLY A 165 17.56 -23.46 31.46
CA GLY A 165 17.26 -22.90 32.78
C GLY A 165 15.84 -22.35 32.88
N LYS A 166 15.53 -21.77 34.03
CA LYS A 166 14.27 -21.07 34.29
C LYS A 166 14.60 -19.59 34.49
N THR A 167 13.67 -18.71 34.16
CA THR A 167 13.74 -17.33 34.61
C THR A 167 13.79 -17.31 36.14
N LEU A 168 14.32 -16.23 36.71
CA LEU A 168 14.11 -15.97 38.14
C LEU A 168 12.60 -15.88 38.42
N SER A 169 12.22 -16.15 39.66
CA SER A 169 10.87 -15.80 40.12
C SER A 169 10.62 -14.31 39.91
N ALA A 170 9.36 -13.94 39.66
CA ALA A 170 8.98 -12.53 39.51
C ALA A 170 9.43 -11.72 40.72
N LEU A 171 10.06 -10.57 40.47
CA LEU A 171 10.47 -9.64 41.52
C LEU A 171 9.28 -8.76 41.91
N THR A 172 8.95 -8.74 43.19
CA THR A 172 8.04 -7.74 43.76
C THR A 172 8.83 -6.46 44.03
N LEU A 173 8.58 -5.40 43.26
CA LEU A 173 9.32 -4.13 43.35
C LEU A 173 8.84 -3.21 44.47
N SER A 174 7.62 -3.42 44.98
CA SER A 174 7.07 -2.73 46.14
C SER A 174 6.18 -3.68 46.94
N SER A 175 6.20 -3.52 48.26
CA SER A 175 5.29 -4.24 49.18
C SER A 175 4.09 -3.38 49.56
N GLU A 176 3.71 -2.45 48.69
CA GLU A 176 2.57 -1.56 48.94
C GLU A 176 1.28 -2.38 48.89
N ASN A 177 0.54 -2.35 50.00
CA ASN A 177 -0.77 -2.97 50.09
C ASN A 177 -1.80 -1.84 50.05
N TYR A 178 -2.42 -1.65 48.89
CA TYR A 178 -3.53 -0.71 48.74
C TYR A 178 -4.80 -1.32 49.33
N THR A 179 -5.52 -0.53 50.10
CA THR A 179 -6.87 -0.85 50.55
C THR A 179 -7.90 -0.48 49.48
N ALA A 180 -9.14 -0.95 49.63
CA ALA A 180 -10.24 -0.54 48.74
C ALA A 180 -10.48 0.98 48.75
N GLU A 181 -10.13 1.66 49.85
CA GLU A 181 -10.24 3.13 49.95
C GLU A 181 -9.14 3.82 49.12
N ASP A 182 -7.91 3.30 49.15
CA ASP A 182 -6.78 3.82 48.35
C ASP A 182 -7.04 3.71 46.84
N LEU A 183 -7.89 2.77 46.43
CA LEU A 183 -8.28 2.53 45.05
C LEU A 183 -9.59 3.22 44.67
N SER A 184 -10.26 3.92 45.58
CA SER A 184 -11.56 4.55 45.30
C SER A 184 -11.43 5.89 44.57
N PHE A 185 -12.45 6.25 43.79
CA PHE A 185 -12.53 7.60 43.22
C PHE A 185 -12.57 8.66 44.32
N LEU A 186 -11.80 9.75 44.14
CA LEU A 186 -11.91 10.93 45.01
C LEU A 186 -13.33 11.51 44.92
N ALA A 187 -13.86 11.99 46.05
CA ALA A 187 -15.25 12.44 46.14
C ALA A 187 -15.60 13.63 45.21
N ASP A 188 -14.61 14.44 44.84
CA ASP A 188 -14.72 15.57 43.93
C ASP A 188 -14.31 15.22 42.48
N PHE A 189 -13.96 13.96 42.21
CA PHE A 189 -13.56 13.53 40.89
C PHE A 189 -14.75 13.48 39.94
N THR A 190 -14.63 14.20 38.82
CA THR A 190 -15.63 14.15 37.75
C THR A 190 -15.22 13.11 36.71
N VAL A 191 -15.95 12.01 36.65
CA VAL A 191 -15.76 10.95 35.65
C VAL A 191 -16.11 11.47 34.26
N LEU A 192 -15.15 11.43 33.34
CA LEU A 192 -15.40 11.76 31.94
C LEU A 192 -16.03 10.55 31.23
N PRO A 193 -17.21 10.70 30.59
CA PRO A 193 -17.85 9.62 29.86
C PRO A 193 -16.91 9.03 28.79
N GLY A 194 -16.73 7.71 28.82
CA GLY A 194 -15.88 6.98 27.88
C GLY A 194 -14.39 6.90 28.25
N TYR A 195 -13.96 7.57 29.33
CA TYR A 195 -12.60 7.42 29.85
C TYR A 195 -12.52 6.23 30.82
N ILE A 196 -11.48 5.41 30.68
CA ILE A 196 -11.23 4.25 31.56
C ILE A 196 -10.26 4.67 32.66
N TYR A 197 -10.72 4.59 33.91
CA TYR A 197 -9.94 4.98 35.09
C TYR A 197 -9.42 3.76 35.84
N PRO A 198 -8.27 3.87 36.53
CA PRO A 198 -7.70 2.77 37.31
C PRO A 198 -8.35 2.60 38.70
N TRP A 199 -9.26 3.51 39.10
CA TRP A 199 -9.95 3.49 40.39
C TRP A 199 -11.20 2.60 40.36
N GLU A 200 -11.50 2.02 41.51
CA GLU A 200 -12.66 1.18 41.74
C GLU A 200 -13.90 2.02 42.05
N ASN A 201 -15.04 1.58 41.53
CA ASN A 201 -16.33 2.13 41.92
C ASN A 201 -16.65 1.67 43.34
N ALA A 202 -17.13 2.56 44.20
CA ALA A 202 -17.52 2.26 45.58
C ALA A 202 -18.76 1.33 45.73
N TYR A 203 -19.15 0.60 44.69
CA TYR A 203 -20.28 -0.33 44.73
C TYR A 203 -19.79 -1.75 45.01
N THR A 204 -19.89 -2.17 46.26
CA THR A 204 -19.87 -3.58 46.65
C THR A 204 -21.08 -4.31 46.06
N VAL A 205 -20.86 -5.55 45.62
CA VAL A 205 -21.89 -6.55 45.26
C VAL A 205 -22.76 -6.90 46.47
#